data_AF-A0A2T4YCE6-F1
#
_entry.id   AF-A0A2T4YCE6-F1
#
_cell.length_a   1.000
_cell.length_b   1.000
_cell.length_c   1.000
_cell.angle_alpha   90.00
_cell.angle_beta   90.00
_cell.angle_gamma   90.00
#
_symmetry.space_group_name_H-M   'P 1'
#
loop_
_entity.id
_entity.type
_entity.pdbx_description
1 polymer ?
#
loop_
_entity_poly.entity_id
_entity_poly.type
_entity_poly.pdbx_seq_one_letter_code
_entity_poly.pdbx_strand_id
1 'polypeptide(L)'
;METVTQKSARLEFTLRAQITSEQRQRLLMEMGARLNAEQNQTQLEKRRRQDAEFFAAMEAALAPAHKIEQFTIKLDRYETATVQALMDNERDTLAVRKEIDAMLLKAHTLEDGRRVFKSEDGVRVFDEHGAELKPADVAPESISDEKPRAEAYFERRTEERRLVEERKGLHDYQTKLDTARERVKDPTLTENELSALDKELGQSVPDRVRKLVGDRTGGQSIDAAIAPEAGDVPAAQDRLRLPVQPAFQPG
;
A
#
# COMPACT_ATOMS: atom_id res chain seq x y z
N MET A 1 13.07 103.29 -29.26
CA MET A 1 14.04 102.62 -30.14
C MET A 1 14.93 101.74 -29.27
N GLU A 2 14.62 100.44 -29.17
CA GLU A 2 15.52 99.47 -28.51
C GLU A 2 16.67 99.13 -29.47
N THR A 3 17.90 99.16 -28.96
CA THR A 3 19.12 98.99 -29.76
C THR A 3 19.29 97.53 -30.21
N VAL A 4 19.79 97.33 -31.43
CA VAL A 4 19.97 96.00 -32.07
C VAL A 4 20.79 95.02 -31.20
N THR A 5 21.67 95.56 -30.35
CA THR A 5 22.50 94.81 -29.39
C THR A 5 21.71 94.19 -28.24
N GLN A 6 20.58 94.77 -27.82
CA GLN A 6 19.72 94.20 -26.79
C GLN A 6 18.88 93.02 -27.31
N LYS A 7 18.56 93.01 -28.61
CA LYS A 7 17.83 91.91 -29.25
C LYS A 7 18.71 90.67 -29.44
N SER A 8 20.01 90.84 -29.76
CA SER A 8 20.94 89.71 -29.86
C SER A 8 21.26 89.10 -28.49
N ALA A 9 21.43 89.92 -27.46
CA ALA A 9 21.63 89.44 -26.09
C ALA A 9 20.43 88.65 -25.56
N ARG A 10 19.19 89.05 -25.88
CA ARG A 10 17.99 88.29 -25.56
C ARG A 10 17.92 86.96 -26.31
N LEU A 11 18.23 86.95 -27.61
CA LEU A 11 18.24 85.72 -28.44
C LEU A 11 19.28 84.71 -27.97
N GLU A 12 20.51 85.16 -27.69
CA GLU A 12 21.57 84.30 -27.14
C GLU A 12 21.25 83.80 -25.73
N PHE A 13 20.61 84.63 -24.89
CA PHE A 13 20.14 84.19 -23.57
C PHE A 13 19.03 83.15 -23.69
N THR A 14 18.08 83.31 -24.62
CA THR A 14 17.04 82.30 -24.86
C THR A 14 17.59 81.00 -25.44
N LEU A 15 18.56 81.06 -26.35
CA LEU A 15 19.22 79.88 -26.92
C LEU A 15 20.06 79.15 -25.87
N ARG A 16 20.81 79.88 -25.02
CA ARG A 16 21.53 79.26 -23.89
C ARG A 16 20.56 78.70 -22.84
N ALA A 17 19.46 79.40 -22.56
CA ALA A 17 18.42 78.90 -21.66
C ALA A 17 17.75 77.62 -22.19
N GLN A 18 17.50 77.53 -23.51
CA GLN A 18 16.95 76.35 -24.17
C GLN A 18 17.95 75.17 -24.19
N ILE A 19 19.22 75.43 -24.49
CA ILE A 19 20.29 74.40 -24.42
C ILE A 19 20.40 73.86 -22.99
N THR A 20 20.29 74.74 -21.97
CA THR A 20 20.28 74.30 -20.58
C THR A 20 18.99 73.57 -20.17
N SER A 21 17.84 73.87 -20.79
CA SER A 21 16.59 73.16 -20.49
C SER A 21 16.56 71.75 -21.11
N GLU A 22 17.05 71.58 -22.34
CA GLU A 22 17.12 70.27 -22.99
C GLU A 22 18.16 69.37 -22.32
N GLN A 23 19.32 69.91 -21.95
CA GLN A 23 20.34 69.17 -21.20
C GLN A 23 19.82 68.75 -19.82
N ARG A 24 19.09 69.64 -19.11
CA ARG A 24 18.42 69.29 -17.85
C ARG A 24 17.35 68.22 -18.05
N GLN A 25 16.56 68.29 -19.11
CA GLN A 25 15.52 67.30 -19.39
C GLN A 25 16.11 65.93 -19.74
N ARG A 26 17.20 65.88 -20.51
CA ARG A 26 17.95 64.64 -20.77
C ARG A 26 18.55 64.05 -19.51
N LEU A 27 19.16 64.87 -18.66
CA LEU A 27 19.71 64.42 -17.37
C LEU A 27 18.62 63.85 -16.46
N LEU A 28 17.44 64.48 -16.41
CA LEU A 28 16.29 63.99 -15.64
C LEU A 28 15.74 62.68 -16.21
N MET A 29 15.67 62.53 -17.54
CA MET A 29 15.27 61.27 -18.17
C MET A 29 16.29 60.15 -17.90
N GLU A 30 17.58 60.44 -18.00
CA GLU A 30 18.64 59.47 -17.73
C GLU A 30 18.65 59.05 -16.25
N MET A 31 18.51 60.00 -15.32
CA MET A 31 18.34 59.69 -13.90
C MET A 31 17.07 58.86 -13.64
N GLY A 32 15.96 59.20 -14.28
CA GLY A 32 14.70 58.44 -14.17
C GLY A 32 14.82 57.02 -14.74
N ALA A 33 15.49 56.86 -15.88
CA ALA A 33 15.75 55.55 -16.49
C ALA A 33 16.65 54.69 -15.59
N ARG A 34 17.68 55.27 -14.97
CA ARG A 34 18.56 54.58 -14.01
C ARG A 34 17.79 54.17 -12.76
N LEU A 35 16.99 55.06 -12.18
CA LEU A 35 16.13 54.78 -11.02
C LEU A 35 15.15 53.63 -11.31
N ASN A 36 14.49 53.65 -12.48
CA ASN A 36 13.57 52.60 -12.88
C ASN A 36 14.30 51.27 -13.13
N ALA A 37 15.48 51.29 -13.74
CA ALA A 37 16.29 50.10 -13.96
C ALA A 37 16.74 49.47 -12.62
N GLU A 38 17.15 50.29 -11.65
CA GLU A 38 17.53 49.85 -10.31
C GLU A 38 16.33 49.28 -9.53
N GLN A 39 15.16 49.93 -9.62
CA GLN A 39 13.92 49.40 -9.04
C GLN A 39 13.50 48.07 -9.67
N ASN A 40 13.62 47.93 -10.99
CA ASN A 40 13.32 46.67 -11.67
C ASN A 40 14.32 45.56 -11.29
N GLN A 41 15.61 45.87 -11.19
CA GLN A 41 16.62 44.92 -10.73
C GLN A 41 16.36 44.46 -9.29
N THR A 42 16.11 45.40 -8.37
CA THR A 42 15.80 45.06 -6.97
C THR A 42 14.52 44.24 -6.84
N GLN A 43 13.49 44.52 -7.65
CA GLN A 43 12.28 43.69 -7.69
C GLN A 43 12.55 42.29 -8.25
N LEU A 44 13.35 42.17 -9.32
CA LEU A 44 13.75 40.88 -9.88
C LEU A 44 14.55 40.05 -8.89
N GLU A 45 15.50 40.66 -8.17
CA GLU A 45 16.27 39.98 -7.13
C GLU A 45 15.40 39.55 -5.95
N LYS A 46 14.47 40.40 -5.50
CA LYS A 46 13.51 40.04 -4.46
C LYS A 46 12.65 38.85 -4.88
N ARG A 47 12.14 38.85 -6.12
CA ARG A 47 11.39 37.69 -6.67
C ARG A 47 12.25 36.44 -6.71
N ARG A 48 13.48 36.52 -7.23
CA ARG A 48 14.41 35.39 -7.25
C ARG A 48 14.71 34.84 -5.86
N ARG A 49 14.89 35.70 -4.85
CA ARG A 49 15.09 35.27 -3.46
C ARG A 49 13.85 34.58 -2.91
N GLN A 50 12.66 35.15 -3.13
CA GLN A 50 11.41 34.53 -2.72
C GLN A 50 11.19 33.17 -3.38
N ASP A 51 11.47 33.05 -4.68
CA ASP A 51 11.39 31.77 -5.40
C ASP A 51 12.38 30.76 -4.83
N ALA A 52 13.64 31.16 -4.59
CA ALA A 52 14.67 30.29 -4.02
C ALA A 52 14.31 29.84 -2.58
N GLU A 53 13.79 30.73 -1.75
CA GLU A 53 13.31 30.41 -0.40
C GLU A 53 12.12 29.45 -0.45
N PHE A 54 11.20 29.64 -1.40
CA PHE A 54 10.07 28.74 -1.62
C PHE A 54 10.53 27.33 -2.01
N PHE A 55 11.45 27.20 -2.98
CA PHE A 55 11.99 25.90 -3.38
C PHE A 55 12.78 25.22 -2.25
N ALA A 56 13.58 25.96 -1.50
CA ALA A 56 14.32 25.42 -0.36
C ALA A 56 13.36 24.94 0.75
N ALA A 57 12.28 25.69 1.03
CA ALA A 57 11.25 25.27 1.96
C ALA A 57 10.48 24.03 1.48
N MET A 58 10.25 23.92 0.17
CA MET A 58 9.61 22.76 -0.45
C MET A 58 10.50 21.51 -0.37
N GLU A 59 11.80 21.63 -0.67
CA GLU A 59 12.77 20.53 -0.52
C GLU A 59 12.88 20.08 0.93
N ALA A 60 12.89 21.01 1.89
CA ALA A 60 12.89 20.69 3.31
C ALA A 60 11.60 20.02 3.79
N ALA A 61 10.49 20.17 3.05
CA ALA A 61 9.21 19.50 3.35
C ALA A 61 9.14 18.08 2.78
N LEU A 62 10.02 17.70 1.85
CA LEU A 62 10.09 16.35 1.31
C LEU A 62 10.54 15.35 2.38
N ALA A 63 10.02 14.12 2.30
CA ALA A 63 10.42 13.07 3.20
C ALA A 63 11.90 12.71 3.00
N PRO A 64 12.72 12.67 4.08
CA PRO A 64 14.11 12.25 3.98
C PRO A 64 14.24 10.83 3.40
N ALA A 65 15.20 10.62 2.51
CA ALA A 65 15.40 9.33 1.82
C ALA A 65 15.54 8.12 2.78
N HIS A 66 16.22 8.31 3.92
CA HIS A 66 16.35 7.24 4.92
C HIS A 66 15.03 6.87 5.60
N LYS A 67 14.10 7.83 5.77
CA LYS A 67 12.76 7.54 6.32
C LYS A 67 11.92 6.77 5.31
N ILE A 68 12.03 7.16 4.02
CA ILE A 68 11.40 6.42 2.93
C ILE A 68 11.90 4.98 2.91
N GLU A 69 13.21 4.76 2.96
CA GLU A 69 13.82 3.41 2.98
C GLU A 69 13.35 2.58 4.19
N GLN A 70 13.36 3.15 5.39
CA GLN A 70 12.85 2.47 6.59
C GLN A 70 11.37 2.09 6.45
N PHE A 71 10.57 2.99 5.88
CA PHE A 71 9.17 2.72 5.62
C PHE A 71 8.98 1.63 4.56
N THR A 72 9.78 1.60 3.49
CA THR A 72 9.77 0.52 2.50
C THR A 72 10.06 -0.84 3.13
N ILE A 73 11.08 -0.93 3.99
CA ILE A 73 11.39 -2.17 4.74
C ILE A 73 10.19 -2.58 5.62
N LYS A 74 9.50 -1.62 6.22
CA LYS A 74 8.29 -1.88 7.01
C LYS A 74 7.15 -2.41 6.14
N LEU A 75 6.95 -1.84 4.94
CA LEU A 75 5.99 -2.34 3.96
C LEU A 75 6.30 -3.78 3.55
N ASP A 76 7.55 -4.12 3.25
CA ASP A 76 7.95 -5.50 2.92
C ASP A 76 7.60 -6.50 4.03
N ARG A 77 7.81 -6.10 5.29
CA ARG A 77 7.46 -6.93 6.45
C ARG A 77 5.95 -7.14 6.54
N TYR A 78 5.17 -6.07 6.36
CA TYR A 78 3.71 -6.16 6.36
C TYR A 78 3.20 -7.02 5.21
N GLU A 79 3.68 -6.82 3.99
CA GLU A 79 3.29 -7.63 2.83
C GLU A 79 3.59 -9.10 3.03
N THR A 80 4.80 -9.43 3.48
CA THR A 80 5.18 -10.82 3.77
C THR A 80 4.26 -11.44 4.82
N ALA A 81 3.91 -10.69 5.87
CA ALA A 81 3.00 -11.15 6.91
C ALA A 81 1.55 -11.26 6.41
N THR A 82 1.09 -10.37 5.52
CA THR A 82 -0.24 -10.42 4.90
C THR A 82 -0.37 -11.62 3.97
N VAL A 83 0.65 -11.93 3.16
CA VAL A 83 0.67 -13.13 2.31
C VAL A 83 0.60 -14.40 3.17
N GLN A 84 1.41 -14.49 4.22
CA GLN A 84 1.35 -15.63 5.14
C GLN A 84 -0.03 -15.73 5.82
N ALA A 85 -0.60 -14.61 6.27
CA ALA A 85 -1.92 -14.57 6.88
C ALA A 85 -3.02 -15.06 5.93
N LEU A 86 -2.95 -14.70 4.64
CA LEU A 86 -3.87 -15.19 3.61
C LEU A 86 -3.74 -16.69 3.40
N MET A 87 -2.51 -17.22 3.36
CA MET A 87 -2.26 -18.66 3.22
C MET A 87 -2.81 -19.45 4.43
N ASP A 88 -2.56 -18.95 5.64
CA ASP A 88 -3.07 -19.57 6.86
C ASP A 88 -4.60 -19.52 6.92
N ASN A 89 -5.21 -18.39 6.55
CA ASN A 89 -6.67 -18.25 6.48
C ASN A 89 -7.31 -19.21 5.47
N GLU A 90 -6.70 -19.39 4.29
CA GLU A 90 -7.18 -20.35 3.28
C GLU A 90 -7.11 -21.79 3.83
N ARG A 91 -6.00 -22.16 4.46
CA ARG A 91 -5.83 -23.49 5.08
C ARG A 91 -6.90 -23.73 6.15
N ASP A 92 -7.13 -22.76 7.02
CA ASP A 92 -8.12 -22.87 8.09
C ASP A 92 -9.55 -22.95 7.52
N THR A 93 -9.84 -22.17 6.47
CA THR A 93 -11.14 -22.21 5.77
C THR A 93 -11.39 -23.60 5.17
N LEU A 94 -10.39 -24.19 4.52
CA LEU A 94 -10.47 -25.55 3.98
C LEU A 94 -10.68 -26.59 5.08
N ALA A 95 -10.00 -26.44 6.22
CA ALA A 95 -10.17 -27.34 7.35
C ALA A 95 -11.60 -27.28 7.92
N VAL A 96 -12.13 -26.09 8.15
CA VAL A 96 -13.51 -25.88 8.65
C VAL A 96 -14.54 -26.40 7.65
N ARG A 97 -14.36 -26.15 6.35
CA ARG A 97 -15.26 -26.70 5.31
C ARG A 97 -15.28 -28.22 5.31
N LYS A 98 -14.11 -28.85 5.41
CA LYS A 98 -14.01 -30.31 5.48
C LYS A 98 -14.76 -30.87 6.70
N GLU A 99 -14.70 -30.20 7.84
CA GLU A 99 -15.46 -30.58 9.03
C GLU A 99 -16.97 -30.41 8.83
N ILE A 100 -17.40 -29.29 8.25
CA ILE A 100 -18.81 -29.04 7.88
C ILE A 100 -19.33 -30.13 6.94
N ASP A 101 -18.59 -30.44 5.87
CA ASP A 101 -18.94 -31.49 4.92
C ASP A 101 -19.05 -32.86 5.58
N ALA A 102 -18.13 -33.18 6.50
CA ALA A 102 -18.17 -34.41 7.27
C ALA A 102 -19.38 -34.49 8.22
N MET A 103 -19.79 -33.37 8.83
CA MET A 103 -21.01 -33.30 9.64
C MET A 103 -22.25 -33.48 8.78
N LEU A 104 -22.31 -32.81 7.63
CA LEU A 104 -23.41 -32.91 6.68
C LEU A 104 -23.56 -34.32 6.10
N LEU A 105 -22.46 -35.02 5.82
CA LEU A 105 -22.49 -36.41 5.36
C LEU A 105 -23.09 -37.37 6.41
N LYS A 106 -22.90 -37.07 7.70
CA LYS A 106 -23.41 -37.87 8.83
C LYS A 106 -24.80 -37.43 9.31
N ALA A 107 -25.29 -36.29 8.83
CA ALA A 107 -26.56 -35.71 9.27
C ALA A 107 -27.76 -36.63 8.98
N HIS A 108 -28.91 -36.31 9.55
CA HIS A 108 -30.15 -37.00 9.18
C HIS A 108 -30.73 -36.36 7.93
N THR A 109 -31.00 -37.17 6.91
CA THR A 109 -31.58 -36.70 5.65
C THR A 109 -33.07 -37.02 5.64
N LEU A 110 -33.90 -36.01 5.40
CA LEU A 110 -35.35 -36.18 5.24
C LEU A 110 -35.70 -36.71 3.84
N GLU A 111 -36.97 -37.05 3.63
CA GLU A 111 -37.48 -37.53 2.34
C GLU A 111 -37.33 -36.49 1.20
N ASP A 112 -37.29 -35.21 1.55
CA ASP A 112 -37.07 -34.09 0.63
C ASP A 112 -35.58 -33.84 0.30
N GLY A 113 -34.66 -34.59 0.93
CA GLY A 113 -33.22 -34.45 0.76
C GLY A 113 -32.55 -33.42 1.66
N ARG A 114 -33.30 -32.64 2.47
CA ARG A 114 -32.71 -31.69 3.44
C ARG A 114 -32.02 -32.44 4.55
N ARG A 115 -30.90 -31.89 5.03
CA ARG A 115 -30.18 -32.38 6.19
C ARG A 115 -30.66 -31.64 7.43
N VAL A 116 -30.91 -32.41 8.49
CA VAL A 116 -31.40 -31.91 9.77
C VAL A 116 -30.52 -32.39 10.92
N PHE A 117 -30.45 -31.56 11.94
CA PHE A 117 -29.63 -31.74 13.13
C PHE A 117 -30.50 -31.64 14.37
N LYS A 118 -30.31 -32.58 15.30
CA LYS A 118 -30.94 -32.55 16.63
C LYS A 118 -30.14 -31.61 17.53
N SER A 119 -30.84 -30.78 18.29
CA SER A 119 -30.23 -29.91 19.32
C SER A 119 -29.57 -30.74 20.42
N GLU A 120 -28.64 -30.15 21.15
CA GLU A 120 -28.01 -30.75 22.34
C GLU A 120 -29.04 -31.12 23.41
N ASP A 121 -30.09 -30.30 23.59
CA ASP A 121 -31.20 -30.60 24.51
C ASP A 121 -32.01 -31.84 24.09
N GLY A 122 -31.87 -32.26 22.83
CA GLY A 122 -32.59 -33.37 22.23
C GLY A 122 -34.07 -33.11 21.90
N VAL A 123 -34.60 -31.93 22.26
CA VAL A 123 -36.03 -31.59 22.08
C VAL A 123 -36.31 -30.91 20.74
N ARG A 124 -35.34 -30.18 20.18
CA ARG A 124 -35.50 -29.36 18.97
C ARG A 124 -34.72 -29.94 17.80
N VAL A 125 -35.23 -29.71 16.59
CA VAL A 125 -34.58 -30.11 15.34
C VAL A 125 -34.46 -28.88 14.44
N PHE A 126 -33.25 -28.65 13.92
CA PHE A 126 -32.95 -27.55 13.02
C PHE A 126 -32.51 -28.11 11.67
N ASP A 127 -32.85 -27.43 10.58
CA ASP A 127 -32.30 -27.74 9.26
C ASP A 127 -30.88 -27.17 9.09
N GLU A 128 -30.23 -27.53 7.98
CA GLU A 128 -28.88 -27.04 7.63
C GLU A 128 -28.77 -25.52 7.45
N HIS A 129 -29.89 -24.81 7.39
CA HIS A 129 -29.97 -23.35 7.26
C HIS A 129 -30.31 -22.64 8.58
N GLY A 130 -30.62 -23.38 9.65
CA GLY A 130 -30.97 -22.82 10.95
C GLY A 130 -32.47 -22.61 11.18
N ALA A 131 -33.34 -23.09 10.29
CA ALA A 131 -34.78 -23.06 10.53
C ALA A 131 -35.17 -24.19 11.49
N GLU A 132 -35.91 -23.85 12.55
CA GLU A 132 -36.49 -24.83 13.46
C GLU A 132 -37.66 -25.56 12.79
N LEU A 133 -37.62 -26.88 12.79
CA LEU A 133 -38.69 -27.73 12.26
C LEU A 133 -39.67 -28.09 13.38
N LYS A 134 -40.96 -28.14 13.04
CA LYS A 134 -41.98 -28.50 14.03
C LYS A 134 -41.87 -30.00 14.34
N PRO A 135 -42.15 -30.42 15.58
CA PRO A 135 -42.17 -31.84 15.95
C PRO A 135 -43.15 -32.70 15.13
N ALA A 136 -44.16 -32.07 14.52
CA ALA A 136 -45.11 -32.73 13.63
C ALA A 136 -44.50 -33.10 12.27
N ASP A 137 -43.52 -32.34 11.80
CA ASP A 137 -42.82 -32.59 10.54
C ASP A 137 -41.69 -33.60 10.74
N VAL A 138 -40.94 -33.46 11.85
CA VAL A 138 -39.83 -34.36 12.21
C VAL A 138 -39.81 -34.56 13.73
N ALA A 139 -40.09 -35.78 14.17
CA ALA A 139 -39.97 -36.15 15.58
C ALA A 139 -38.48 -36.20 16.00
N PRO A 140 -38.04 -35.47 17.05
CA PRO A 140 -36.64 -35.49 17.50
C PRO A 140 -36.12 -36.89 17.86
N GLU A 141 -37.01 -37.76 18.32
CA GLU A 141 -36.71 -39.15 18.69
C GLU A 141 -36.37 -40.05 17.49
N SER A 142 -36.75 -39.65 16.26
CA SER A 142 -36.38 -40.40 15.05
C SER A 142 -34.93 -40.16 14.63
N ILE A 143 -34.29 -39.12 15.17
CA ILE A 143 -32.91 -38.76 14.88
C ILE A 143 -31.99 -39.38 15.93
N SER A 144 -31.11 -40.28 15.49
CA SER A 144 -30.10 -40.92 16.35
C SER A 144 -29.21 -39.89 17.07
N ASP A 145 -28.96 -40.14 18.35
CA ASP A 145 -28.11 -39.32 19.21
C ASP A 145 -26.61 -39.36 18.87
N GLU A 146 -26.19 -40.33 18.04
CA GLU A 146 -24.82 -40.44 17.53
C GLU A 146 -24.53 -39.44 16.40
N LYS A 147 -25.56 -38.78 15.86
CA LYS A 147 -25.41 -37.80 14.79
C LYS A 147 -24.88 -36.47 15.32
N PRO A 148 -24.23 -35.65 14.46
CA PRO A 148 -23.78 -34.32 14.85
C PRO A 148 -24.92 -33.47 15.41
N ARG A 149 -24.62 -32.69 16.45
CA ARG A 149 -25.57 -31.75 17.06
C ARG A 149 -25.64 -30.45 16.27
N ALA A 150 -26.79 -29.79 16.35
CA ALA A 150 -27.05 -28.54 15.63
C ALA A 150 -26.07 -27.44 16.04
N GLU A 151 -25.78 -27.33 17.34
CA GLU A 151 -24.91 -26.32 17.95
C GLU A 151 -23.48 -26.42 17.40
N ALA A 152 -22.90 -27.62 17.38
CA ALA A 152 -21.58 -27.88 16.81
C ALA A 152 -21.51 -27.53 15.32
N TYR A 153 -22.57 -27.84 14.55
CA TYR A 153 -22.64 -27.47 13.13
C TYR A 153 -22.70 -25.95 12.93
N PHE A 154 -23.54 -25.24 13.69
CA PHE A 154 -23.68 -23.78 13.59
C PHE A 154 -22.45 -23.03 14.10
N GLU A 155 -21.73 -23.57 15.08
CA GLU A 155 -20.44 -23.05 15.52
C GLU A 155 -19.43 -23.07 14.36
N ARG A 156 -19.29 -24.22 13.66
CA ARG A 156 -18.39 -24.32 12.50
C ARG A 156 -18.80 -23.42 11.35
N ARG A 157 -20.09 -23.27 11.09
CA ARG A 157 -20.59 -22.30 10.09
C ARG A 157 -20.30 -20.85 10.49
N THR A 158 -20.35 -20.53 11.78
CA THR A 158 -20.00 -19.21 12.29
C THR A 158 -18.51 -18.95 12.12
N GLU A 159 -17.67 -19.94 12.40
CA GLU A 159 -16.23 -19.86 12.17
C GLU A 159 -15.88 -19.71 10.68
N GLU A 160 -16.56 -20.45 9.79
CA GLU A 160 -16.40 -20.26 8.34
C GLU A 160 -16.70 -18.82 7.92
N ARG A 161 -17.81 -18.24 8.41
CA ARG A 161 -18.15 -16.84 8.13
C ARG A 161 -17.09 -15.88 8.66
N ARG A 162 -16.61 -16.08 9.89
CA ARG A 162 -15.55 -15.29 10.50
C ARG A 162 -14.27 -15.32 9.65
N LEU A 163 -13.87 -16.50 9.17
CA LEU A 163 -12.70 -16.66 8.30
C LEU A 163 -12.87 -15.96 6.94
N VAL A 164 -14.08 -16.00 6.35
CA VAL A 164 -14.38 -15.26 5.11
C VAL A 164 -14.30 -13.75 5.30
N GLU A 165 -14.84 -13.22 6.40
CA GLU A 165 -14.74 -11.81 6.73
C GLU A 165 -13.28 -11.38 6.99
N GLU A 166 -12.52 -12.22 7.72
CA GLU A 166 -11.09 -12.02 7.96
C GLU A 166 -10.32 -11.97 6.63
N ARG A 167 -10.60 -12.88 5.69
CA ARG A 167 -9.99 -12.88 4.35
C ARG A 167 -10.25 -11.59 3.60
N LYS A 168 -11.48 -11.08 3.65
CA LYS A 168 -11.84 -9.80 3.03
C LYS A 168 -10.99 -8.67 3.64
N GLY A 169 -10.90 -8.63 4.97
CA GLY A 169 -10.06 -7.65 5.67
C GLY A 169 -8.57 -7.74 5.29
N LEU A 170 -8.05 -8.94 5.05
CA LEU A 170 -6.68 -9.14 4.57
C LEU A 170 -6.46 -8.61 3.14
N HIS A 171 -7.41 -8.80 2.22
CA HIS A 171 -7.35 -8.24 0.87
C HIS A 171 -7.50 -6.72 0.86
N ASP A 172 -8.38 -6.16 1.69
CA ASP A 172 -8.52 -4.72 1.85
C ASP A 172 -7.20 -4.12 2.37
N TYR A 173 -6.54 -4.79 3.32
CA TYR A 173 -5.23 -4.37 3.81
C TYR A 173 -4.13 -4.49 2.76
N GLN A 174 -4.12 -5.56 1.95
CA GLN A 174 -3.20 -5.70 0.82
C GLN A 174 -3.32 -4.52 -0.17
N THR A 175 -4.55 -4.12 -0.50
CA THR A 175 -4.81 -2.97 -1.38
C THR A 175 -4.24 -1.66 -0.80
N LYS A 176 -4.31 -1.49 0.52
CA LYS A 176 -3.69 -0.34 1.21
C LYS A 176 -2.17 -0.38 1.15
N LEU A 177 -1.55 -1.56 1.30
CA LEU A 177 -0.11 -1.72 1.16
C LEU A 177 0.34 -1.37 -0.27
N ASP A 178 -0.38 -1.85 -1.28
CA ASP A 178 -0.11 -1.51 -2.69
C ASP A 178 -0.22 0.00 -2.93
N THR A 179 -1.27 0.63 -2.40
CA THR A 179 -1.47 2.09 -2.50
C THR A 179 -0.35 2.86 -1.81
N ALA A 180 0.06 2.44 -0.61
CA ALA A 180 1.17 3.05 0.12
C ALA A 180 2.50 2.88 -0.64
N ARG A 181 2.73 1.71 -1.25
CA ARG A 181 3.91 1.43 -2.06
C ARG A 181 3.98 2.30 -3.30
N GLU A 182 2.87 2.49 -4.01
CA GLU A 182 2.82 3.44 -5.13
C GLU A 182 3.05 4.88 -4.66
N ARG A 183 2.48 5.28 -3.51
CA ARG A 183 2.67 6.62 -2.96
C ARG A 183 4.12 6.90 -2.55
N VAL A 184 4.86 5.89 -2.09
CA VAL A 184 6.28 5.99 -1.73
C VAL A 184 7.20 6.19 -2.94
N LYS A 185 6.78 5.74 -4.13
CA LYS A 185 7.55 5.97 -5.37
C LYS A 185 7.46 7.41 -5.87
N ASP A 186 6.51 8.20 -5.35
CA ASP A 186 6.35 9.60 -5.74
C ASP A 186 7.43 10.47 -5.09
N PRO A 187 8.28 11.16 -5.89
CA PRO A 187 9.35 12.01 -5.38
C PRO A 187 8.85 13.24 -4.62
N THR A 188 7.56 13.58 -4.72
CA THR A 188 6.94 14.72 -4.02
C THR A 188 6.40 14.37 -2.64
N LEU A 189 6.60 13.13 -2.17
CA LEU A 189 6.11 12.67 -0.88
C LEU A 189 6.72 13.50 0.26
N THR A 190 5.86 14.11 1.08
CA THR A 190 6.28 14.88 2.25
C THR A 190 6.44 14.00 3.49
N GLU A 191 7.19 14.48 4.49
CA GLU A 191 7.36 13.75 5.76
C GLU A 191 6.02 13.53 6.49
N ASN A 192 5.13 14.53 6.45
CA ASN A 192 3.81 14.45 7.09
C ASN A 192 2.93 13.38 6.45
N GLU A 193 2.97 13.27 5.12
CA GLU A 193 2.25 12.23 4.39
C GLU A 193 2.82 10.85 4.68
N LEU A 194 4.15 10.70 4.72
CA LEU A 194 4.80 9.44 5.10
C LEU A 194 4.37 9.00 6.51
N SER A 195 4.36 9.92 7.48
CA SER A 195 3.90 9.64 8.83
C SER A 195 2.39 9.32 8.90
N ALA A 196 1.58 9.96 8.06
CA ALA A 196 0.14 9.68 7.97
C ALA A 196 -0.12 8.27 7.40
N LEU A 197 0.59 7.88 6.33
CA LEU A 197 0.55 6.53 5.78
C LEU A 197 0.96 5.49 6.83
N ASP A 198 2.05 5.74 7.56
CA ASP A 198 2.51 4.81 8.59
C ASP A 198 1.50 4.61 9.71
N LYS A 199 0.87 5.71 10.15
CA LYS A 199 -0.20 5.67 11.15
C LYS A 199 -1.44 4.95 10.64
N GLU A 200 -1.88 5.24 9.42
CA GLU A 200 -3.05 4.59 8.82
C GLU A 200 -2.84 3.08 8.67
N LEU A 201 -1.68 2.67 8.15
CA LEU A 201 -1.33 1.26 8.05
C LEU A 201 -1.27 0.61 9.43
N GLY A 202 -0.64 1.26 10.42
CA GLY A 202 -0.56 0.78 11.80
C GLY A 202 -1.93 0.59 12.48
N GLN A 203 -2.89 1.47 12.20
CA GLN A 203 -4.26 1.37 12.75
C GLN A 203 -5.12 0.33 12.03
N SER A 204 -4.87 0.10 10.74
CA SER A 204 -5.64 -0.84 9.93
C SER A 204 -5.05 -2.24 9.84
N VAL A 205 -3.92 -2.53 10.51
CA VAL A 205 -3.30 -3.86 10.54
C VAL A 205 -4.30 -4.90 11.08
N PRO A 206 -4.68 -5.93 10.30
CA PRO A 206 -5.50 -7.02 10.79
C PRO A 206 -4.79 -7.81 11.90
N ASP A 207 -5.55 -8.33 12.87
CA ASP A 207 -4.97 -8.98 14.06
C ASP A 207 -4.04 -10.14 13.72
N ARG A 208 -4.35 -10.92 12.68
CA ARG A 208 -3.48 -12.02 12.21
C ARG A 208 -2.13 -11.52 11.71
N VAL A 209 -2.12 -10.42 10.95
CA VAL A 209 -0.88 -9.77 10.47
C VAL A 209 -0.11 -9.21 11.65
N ARG A 210 -0.79 -8.57 12.62
CA ARG A 210 -0.17 -8.01 13.82
C ARG A 210 0.58 -9.08 14.63
N LYS A 211 -0.02 -10.27 14.80
CA LYS A 211 0.63 -11.41 15.46
C LYS A 211 1.90 -11.85 14.71
N LEU A 212 1.80 -12.05 13.39
CA LEU A 212 2.94 -12.48 12.57
C LEU A 212 4.10 -11.47 12.54
N VAL A 213 3.80 -10.17 12.56
CA VAL A 213 4.82 -9.12 12.63
C VAL A 213 5.47 -9.05 14.02
N GLY A 214 4.65 -9.13 15.07
CA GLY A 214 5.13 -9.10 16.47
C GLY A 214 5.99 -10.32 16.83
N ASP A 215 5.61 -11.51 16.37
CA ASP A 215 6.34 -12.75 16.62
C ASP A 215 7.74 -12.74 15.94
N ARG A 216 7.88 -12.07 14.80
CA ARG A 216 9.17 -11.95 14.09
C ARG A 216 10.16 -11.01 14.80
N THR A 217 9.69 -9.97 15.49
CA THR A 217 10.58 -9.07 16.24
C THR A 217 11.18 -9.69 17.50
N GLY A 218 10.65 -10.83 17.98
CA GLY A 218 11.08 -11.46 19.23
C GLY A 218 12.15 -12.56 19.12
N GLY A 219 12.55 -13.02 17.91
CA GLY A 219 13.31 -14.27 17.85
C GLY A 219 14.15 -14.60 16.62
N GLN A 220 14.31 -13.73 15.62
CA GLN A 220 15.20 -14.03 14.48
C GLN A 220 16.07 -12.84 14.10
N SER A 221 17.23 -12.74 14.75
CA SER A 221 18.44 -12.22 14.13
C SER A 221 18.74 -13.06 12.88
N ILE A 222 18.50 -12.48 11.70
CA ILE A 222 18.84 -13.05 10.39
C ILE A 222 20.36 -12.95 10.20
N ASP A 223 21.12 -13.65 11.04
CA ASP A 223 22.59 -13.76 10.94
C ASP A 223 23.05 -15.17 10.54
N ALA A 224 22.15 -16.06 10.12
CA ALA A 224 22.52 -17.42 9.73
C ALA A 224 21.62 -17.99 8.63
N ALA A 225 21.91 -17.66 7.36
CA ALA A 225 21.81 -18.58 6.20
C ALA A 225 21.97 -17.84 4.86
N ILE A 226 23.08 -17.13 4.68
CA ILE A 226 23.69 -17.02 3.34
C ILE A 226 25.13 -17.51 3.50
N ALA A 227 25.28 -18.80 3.78
CA ALA A 227 26.48 -19.52 3.42
C ALA A 227 26.27 -19.97 1.96
N PRO A 228 27.14 -19.60 1.01
CA PRO A 228 27.11 -20.21 -0.30
C PRO A 228 27.46 -21.69 -0.12
N GLU A 229 26.51 -22.60 -0.32
CA GLU A 229 26.84 -23.98 -0.67
C GLU A 229 27.62 -23.93 -1.99
N ALA A 230 28.95 -23.88 -1.86
CA ALA A 230 29.84 -24.29 -2.92
C ALA A 230 29.54 -25.77 -3.18
N GLY A 231 28.79 -26.01 -4.26
CA GLY A 231 28.51 -27.34 -4.77
C GLY A 231 29.83 -28.06 -5.06
N ASP A 232 30.19 -28.97 -4.16
CA ASP A 232 31.12 -30.05 -4.44
C ASP A 232 30.40 -30.99 -5.41
N VAL A 233 30.76 -30.92 -6.68
CA VAL A 233 30.21 -31.77 -7.75
C VAL A 233 30.91 -33.13 -7.63
N PRO A 234 30.25 -34.21 -7.21
CA PRO A 234 30.84 -35.53 -7.35
C PRO A 234 30.90 -35.87 -8.85
N ALA A 235 32.13 -36.06 -9.34
CA ALA A 235 32.42 -36.58 -10.66
C ALA A 235 31.74 -37.94 -10.86
N ALA A 236 30.58 -37.94 -11.50
CA ALA A 236 29.93 -39.13 -12.02
C ALA A 236 30.72 -39.63 -13.24
N GLN A 237 31.72 -40.46 -12.94
CA GLN A 237 32.38 -41.31 -13.91
C GLN A 237 31.37 -42.32 -14.47
N ASP A 238 31.22 -42.27 -15.78
CA ASP A 238 31.43 -43.44 -16.65
C ASP A 238 30.59 -44.69 -16.34
N ARG A 239 29.47 -44.86 -17.07
CA ARG A 239 28.89 -46.18 -17.46
C ARG A 239 27.66 -46.03 -18.38
N LEU A 240 27.91 -45.67 -19.63
CA LEU A 240 27.01 -46.03 -20.75
C LEU A 240 27.70 -47.12 -21.58
N ARG A 241 27.68 -48.35 -21.06
CA ARG A 241 27.91 -49.56 -21.88
C ARG A 241 26.55 -50.15 -22.23
N LEU A 242 26.12 -49.93 -23.47
CA LEU A 242 25.02 -50.64 -24.09
C LEU A 242 25.43 -52.11 -24.31
N PRO A 243 24.62 -53.10 -23.90
CA PRO A 243 24.83 -54.48 -24.30
C PRO A 243 24.44 -54.68 -25.77
N VAL A 244 25.41 -55.10 -26.57
CA VAL A 244 25.22 -55.62 -27.95
C VAL A 244 24.44 -56.93 -27.85
N GLN A 245 23.23 -56.97 -28.43
CA GLN A 245 22.48 -58.21 -28.62
C GLN A 245 23.14 -59.08 -29.71
N PRO A 246 23.39 -60.38 -29.49
CA PRO A 246 23.77 -61.28 -30.57
C PRO A 246 22.56 -61.68 -31.41
N ALA A 247 22.79 -61.72 -32.72
CA ALA A 247 21.83 -62.02 -33.76
C ALA A 247 21.21 -63.43 -33.64
N PHE A 248 19.89 -63.48 -33.76
CA PHE A 248 19.11 -64.68 -34.05
C PHE A 248 19.60 -65.32 -35.36
N GLN A 249 19.97 -66.61 -35.33
CA GLN A 249 20.07 -67.44 -36.53
C GLN A 249 18.76 -68.24 -36.69
N PRO A 250 18.17 -68.30 -37.90
CA PRO A 250 17.00 -69.12 -38.18
C PRO A 250 17.41 -70.55 -38.58
N GLY A 251 16.68 -71.53 -38.05
CA GLY A 251 16.68 -72.93 -38.45
C GLY A 251 15.33 -73.55 -38.13
#